data_AF-A0A928BNN3-F1
#
_entry.id   AF-A0A928BNN3-F1
#
_cell.length_a   1.000
_cell.length_b   1.000
_cell.length_c   1.000
_cell.angle_alpha   90.00
_cell.angle_beta   90.00
_cell.angle_gamma   90.00
#
_symmetry.space_group_name_H-M   'P 1'
#
loop_
_entity.id
_entity.type
_entity.pdbx_description
1 polymer ?
#
loop_
_entity_poly.entity_id
_entity_poly.type
_entity_poly.pdbx_seq_one_letter_code
_entity_poly.pdbx_strand_id
1 'polypeptide(L)'
;MFADAAELDSGHVVISGNWYERDDIELFDGTRQCRHVGSTSQQRTTPIVLPISAHNAVVFSRLDTCAHELDSIVVDRMEGAPFVPPLFRSWRPRHVHVQRRSAYCRIGGGDSEPYQHLITVEDSAGHLAIARITALPATPPAADSAAFTLLPTCQPIPQTYEGDSINYFAELIADRAAKRAYLVGIDARNRFYALAVSYAPSLQGAQATMTLYVSQPMPDAVISQPALTSTGDIIIAGGCNAEGNFVPYASVLLLPLGEAAPQSSWLTSHSSLFILAGIFILLLAAAWVVRRLRSSARPQSKPAEEPDSSAQEALADVADPSITEYIRSNKLFRQSDLKVSDVAAQLNLTPRAVSESIKMETGQTFTQFINILRVDYAKALLRQSPAMKIGAAGMDAGFANETSFYRTFKAITGTTPKEWIAMMS
;
A
#
# COMPACT_ATOMS: atom_id res chain seq x y z
N MET A 1 10.58 24.87 -23.53
CA MET A 1 9.80 23.95 -22.67
C MET A 1 8.57 24.71 -22.22
N PHE A 2 7.47 24.61 -22.96
CA PHE A 2 6.31 25.50 -22.83
C PHE A 2 5.05 24.65 -22.86
N ALA A 3 4.19 24.75 -21.85
CA ALA A 3 2.81 24.26 -21.93
C ALA A 3 1.95 25.42 -22.40
N ASP A 4 0.84 25.13 -23.08
CA ASP A 4 -0.13 26.16 -23.45
C ASP A 4 -1.55 25.66 -23.19
N ALA A 5 -2.38 26.55 -22.68
CA ALA A 5 -3.79 26.30 -22.43
C ALA A 5 -4.59 27.51 -22.90
N ALA A 6 -5.64 27.24 -23.66
CA ALA A 6 -6.45 28.25 -24.33
C ALA A 6 -7.92 28.08 -23.95
N GLU A 7 -8.57 29.14 -23.49
CA GLU A 7 -10.03 29.18 -23.43
C GLU A 7 -10.58 29.47 -24.83
N LEU A 8 -11.57 28.70 -25.26
CA LEU A 8 -12.32 28.95 -26.49
C LEU A 8 -13.54 29.80 -26.19
N ASP A 9 -14.06 30.54 -27.17
CA ASP A 9 -15.34 31.29 -27.06
C ASP A 9 -16.53 30.44 -26.58
N SER A 10 -16.41 29.11 -26.72
CA SER A 10 -17.37 28.12 -26.24
C SER A 10 -17.29 27.80 -24.73
N GLY A 11 -16.37 28.43 -23.98
CA GLY A 11 -16.09 28.14 -22.57
C GLY A 11 -15.26 26.89 -22.31
N HIS A 12 -14.83 26.19 -23.38
CA HIS A 12 -13.98 25.00 -23.24
C HIS A 12 -12.50 25.38 -23.17
N VAL A 13 -11.72 24.61 -22.43
CA VAL A 13 -10.27 24.80 -22.34
C VAL A 13 -9.56 23.77 -23.21
N VAL A 14 -8.79 24.25 -24.18
CA VAL A 14 -7.87 23.45 -24.99
C VAL A 14 -6.53 23.40 -24.29
N ILE A 15 -6.00 22.19 -24.12
CA ILE A 15 -4.73 21.90 -23.47
C ILE A 15 -3.82 21.21 -24.47
N SER A 16 -2.57 21.65 -24.58
CA SER A 16 -1.53 20.94 -25.34
C SER A 16 -0.29 20.65 -24.52
N GLY A 17 0.30 19.44 -24.68
CA GLY A 17 1.53 18.98 -24.03
C GLY A 17 2.18 17.77 -24.74
N ASN A 18 3.44 17.45 -24.43
CA ASN A 18 4.30 16.44 -25.10
C ASN A 18 4.43 15.15 -24.32
N TRP A 19 4.46 13.98 -25.00
CA TRP A 19 5.38 12.81 -24.90
C TRP A 19 5.49 12.01 -26.24
N TYR A 20 6.35 12.44 -27.18
CA TYR A 20 6.87 11.70 -28.36
C TYR A 20 5.89 10.94 -29.29
N GLU A 21 5.90 11.30 -30.58
CA GLU A 21 5.16 10.76 -31.74
C GLU A 21 3.64 10.52 -31.51
N ARG A 22 2.82 11.48 -32.00
CA ARG A 22 1.35 11.58 -31.84
C ARG A 22 0.91 12.16 -30.49
N ASP A 23 1.48 13.29 -30.11
CA ASP A 23 1.08 13.99 -28.88
C ASP A 23 -0.27 14.67 -29.00
N ASP A 24 -1.12 14.41 -28.01
CA ASP A 24 -2.55 14.64 -27.99
C ASP A 24 -2.92 16.08 -27.56
N ILE A 25 -3.78 16.74 -28.34
CA ILE A 25 -4.54 17.94 -27.94
C ILE A 25 -5.75 17.43 -27.16
N GLU A 26 -5.96 17.97 -25.97
CA GLU A 26 -7.09 17.60 -25.14
C GLU A 26 -8.04 18.80 -24.93
N LEU A 27 -9.33 18.54 -25.02
CA LEU A 27 -10.38 19.49 -24.66
C LEU A 27 -10.93 19.12 -23.29
N PHE A 28 -10.87 20.05 -22.34
CA PHE A 28 -11.53 19.93 -21.05
C PHE A 28 -12.89 20.62 -21.12
N ASP A 29 -13.95 19.90 -20.74
CA ASP A 29 -15.36 20.35 -20.82
C ASP A 29 -15.98 20.65 -19.44
N GLY A 30 -15.16 20.65 -18.37
CA GLY A 30 -15.63 20.85 -17.00
C GLY A 30 -15.99 19.57 -16.24
N THR A 31 -16.22 18.45 -16.94
CA THR A 31 -16.80 17.22 -16.34
C THR A 31 -15.75 16.22 -15.81
N ARG A 32 -14.53 16.70 -15.50
CA ARG A 32 -13.34 15.89 -15.15
C ARG A 32 -12.85 14.97 -16.27
N GLN A 33 -13.37 15.09 -17.48
CA GLN A 33 -12.94 14.32 -18.64
C GLN A 33 -12.24 15.24 -19.65
N CYS A 34 -11.15 14.72 -20.21
CA CYS A 34 -10.47 15.32 -21.35
C CYS A 34 -10.83 14.52 -22.60
N ARG A 35 -11.15 15.20 -23.70
CA ARG A 35 -11.38 14.58 -25.00
C ARG A 35 -10.23 14.88 -25.95
N HIS A 36 -9.62 13.85 -26.52
CA HIS A 36 -8.60 14.01 -27.56
C HIS A 36 -9.16 14.69 -28.82
N VAL A 37 -8.41 15.63 -29.39
CA VAL A 37 -8.81 16.49 -30.52
C VAL A 37 -7.85 16.38 -31.72
N GLY A 38 -6.57 16.04 -31.54
CA GLY A 38 -5.61 15.90 -32.63
C GLY A 38 -4.15 15.94 -32.16
N SER A 39 -3.18 15.86 -33.08
CA SER A 39 -1.76 15.80 -32.72
C SER A 39 -0.92 17.03 -33.12
N THR A 40 0.16 17.32 -32.39
CA THR A 40 1.08 18.46 -32.68
C THR A 40 2.54 18.03 -32.95
N SER A 41 3.36 18.92 -33.54
CA SER A 41 4.73 18.64 -34.00
C SER A 41 5.85 19.29 -33.16
N GLN A 42 5.55 19.98 -32.05
CA GLN A 42 6.55 20.73 -31.27
C GLN A 42 6.60 20.36 -29.79
N GLN A 43 7.81 20.46 -29.22
CA GLN A 43 8.16 20.09 -27.84
C GLN A 43 7.53 21.02 -26.79
N ARG A 44 6.60 20.52 -25.97
CA ARG A 44 5.83 21.33 -25.01
C ARG A 44 5.51 20.61 -23.70
N THR A 45 5.58 21.26 -22.54
CA THR A 45 5.19 20.61 -21.26
C THR A 45 3.68 20.50 -21.14
N THR A 46 3.16 19.63 -20.29
CA THR A 46 1.71 19.51 -20.03
C THR A 46 1.27 20.49 -18.94
N PRO A 47 0.23 21.32 -19.14
CA PRO A 47 -0.30 22.16 -18.08
C PRO A 47 -1.05 21.29 -17.05
N ILE A 48 -1.08 21.73 -15.80
CA ILE A 48 -1.81 21.01 -14.75
C ILE A 48 -3.21 21.58 -14.70
N VAL A 49 -4.23 20.72 -14.74
CA VAL A 49 -5.62 21.12 -14.57
C VAL A 49 -6.16 20.49 -13.29
N LEU A 50 -6.60 21.33 -12.35
CA LEU A 50 -7.24 20.90 -11.11
C LEU A 50 -8.73 21.27 -11.17
N PRO A 51 -9.65 20.30 -11.32
CA PRO A 51 -11.07 20.58 -11.32
C PRO A 51 -11.53 20.96 -9.90
N ILE A 52 -12.04 22.18 -9.73
CA ILE A 52 -12.53 22.68 -8.44
C ILE A 52 -14.06 22.72 -8.35
N SER A 53 -14.76 22.64 -9.49
CA SER A 53 -16.21 22.37 -9.58
C SER A 53 -16.53 21.73 -10.95
N ALA A 54 -17.82 21.54 -11.26
CA ALA A 54 -18.25 21.09 -12.59
C ALA A 54 -18.00 22.13 -13.70
N HIS A 55 -17.80 23.40 -13.35
CA HIS A 55 -17.64 24.51 -14.28
C HIS A 55 -16.39 25.34 -14.03
N ASN A 56 -15.53 24.92 -13.10
CA ASN A 56 -14.34 25.68 -12.71
C ASN A 56 -13.11 24.77 -12.62
N ALA A 57 -12.00 25.24 -13.17
CA ALA A 57 -10.71 24.58 -13.09
C ALA A 57 -9.60 25.57 -12.74
N VAL A 58 -8.52 25.04 -12.19
CA VAL A 58 -7.28 25.76 -11.94
C VAL A 58 -6.23 25.22 -12.90
N VAL A 59 -5.74 26.05 -13.81
CA VAL A 59 -4.77 25.67 -14.83
C VAL A 59 -3.40 26.29 -14.51
N PHE A 60 -2.37 25.45 -14.47
CA PHE A 60 -0.98 25.86 -14.30
C PHE A 60 -0.26 25.71 -15.64
N SER A 61 -0.06 26.82 -16.36
CA SER A 61 0.65 26.89 -17.64
C SER A 61 1.87 27.81 -17.55
N ARG A 62 2.76 27.76 -18.54
CA ARG A 62 3.94 28.66 -18.65
C ARG A 62 3.71 29.80 -19.64
N LEU A 63 2.89 29.61 -20.66
CA LEU A 63 2.55 30.62 -21.67
C LEU A 63 1.03 30.65 -21.90
N ASP A 64 0.52 31.80 -22.34
CA ASP A 64 -0.82 31.94 -22.93
C ASP A 64 -0.76 31.69 -24.45
N THR A 65 -1.93 31.67 -25.09
CA THR A 65 -2.10 31.52 -26.54
C THR A 65 -1.41 32.58 -27.38
N CYS A 66 -1.05 33.70 -26.78
CA CYS A 66 -0.36 34.82 -27.42
C CYS A 66 1.16 34.73 -27.18
N ALA A 67 1.64 33.62 -26.61
CA ALA A 67 3.04 33.38 -26.23
C ALA A 67 3.60 34.39 -25.23
N HIS A 68 2.74 35.07 -24.46
CA HIS A 68 3.18 35.82 -23.29
C HIS A 68 3.51 34.85 -22.16
N GLU A 69 4.51 35.18 -21.35
CA GLU A 69 4.79 34.43 -20.12
C GLU A 69 3.58 34.51 -19.20
N LEU A 70 2.86 33.40 -19.06
CA LEU A 70 1.91 33.22 -17.98
C LEU A 70 2.72 32.81 -16.76
N ASP A 71 3.05 33.79 -15.94
CA ASP A 71 3.63 33.58 -14.61
C ASP A 71 2.63 33.00 -13.60
N SER A 72 1.44 32.56 -14.04
CA SER A 72 0.32 32.41 -13.12
C SER A 72 -0.71 31.35 -13.49
N ILE A 73 -1.40 31.01 -12.42
CA ILE A 73 -2.56 30.16 -12.32
C ILE A 73 -3.74 30.87 -12.96
N VAL A 74 -4.32 30.24 -13.98
CA VAL A 74 -5.63 30.67 -14.47
C VAL A 74 -6.65 29.86 -13.70
N VAL A 75 -7.38 30.51 -12.77
CA VAL A 75 -8.63 29.91 -12.30
C VAL A 75 -9.66 30.24 -13.35
N ASP A 76 -9.86 29.29 -14.24
CA ASP A 76 -10.82 29.39 -15.29
C ASP A 76 -12.19 29.01 -14.74
N ARG A 77 -13.10 29.98 -14.81
CA ARG A 77 -14.52 29.70 -14.72
C ARG A 77 -14.88 29.45 -16.17
N MET A 78 -15.02 28.17 -16.55
CA MET A 78 -15.39 27.73 -17.90
C MET A 78 -16.55 28.54 -18.49
N GLU A 79 -17.35 29.16 -17.61
CA GLU A 79 -18.23 30.27 -17.92
C GLU A 79 -17.85 31.53 -17.09
N GLY A 80 -17.19 32.52 -17.70
CA GLY A 80 -16.97 33.84 -17.09
C GLY A 80 -15.55 34.40 -17.25
N ALA A 81 -15.25 35.49 -16.53
CA ALA A 81 -13.92 36.08 -16.56
C ALA A 81 -12.93 35.26 -15.70
N PRO A 82 -11.66 35.11 -16.15
CA PRO A 82 -10.60 34.49 -15.36
C PRO A 82 -10.46 35.12 -13.98
N PHE A 83 -10.25 34.27 -12.96
CA PHE A 83 -10.04 34.71 -11.59
C PHE A 83 -8.61 34.40 -11.12
N VAL A 84 -8.02 35.33 -10.37
CA VAL A 84 -6.73 35.11 -9.70
C VAL A 84 -6.96 35.10 -8.18
N PRO A 85 -6.85 33.94 -7.52
CA PRO A 85 -7.02 33.82 -6.08
C PRO A 85 -6.07 34.75 -5.30
N PRO A 86 -6.53 35.39 -4.21
CA PRO A 86 -5.69 36.27 -3.41
C PRO A 86 -4.38 35.64 -2.92
N LEU A 87 -4.41 34.35 -2.55
CA LEU A 87 -3.21 33.59 -2.16
C LEU A 87 -2.11 33.69 -3.22
N PHE A 88 -2.51 33.64 -4.50
CA PHE A 88 -1.57 33.59 -5.61
C PHE A 88 -1.05 34.95 -6.07
N ARG A 89 -1.42 36.02 -5.36
CA ARG A 89 -0.82 37.35 -5.54
C ARG A 89 0.53 37.48 -4.83
N SER A 90 0.76 36.67 -3.79
CA SER A 90 2.00 36.67 -3.00
C SER A 90 2.73 35.33 -3.02
N TRP A 91 2.06 34.26 -3.44
CA TRP A 91 2.62 32.93 -3.58
C TRP A 91 2.46 32.44 -5.02
N ARG A 92 3.51 31.97 -5.65
CA ARG A 92 3.44 31.37 -6.98
C ARG A 92 3.64 29.86 -6.91
N PRO A 93 2.99 29.06 -7.74
CA PRO A 93 3.24 27.63 -7.84
C PRO A 93 4.67 27.35 -8.25
N ARG A 94 5.26 26.31 -7.66
CA ARG A 94 6.58 25.86 -8.10
C ARG A 94 6.45 25.07 -9.41
N HIS A 95 7.19 25.52 -10.43
CA HIS A 95 7.32 24.79 -11.68
C HIS A 95 8.43 23.73 -11.59
N VAL A 96 8.04 22.47 -11.52
CA VAL A 96 8.90 21.29 -11.57
C VAL A 96 8.89 20.70 -12.99
N HIS A 97 10.07 20.33 -13.50
CA HIS A 97 10.33 19.90 -14.88
C HIS A 97 9.84 18.48 -15.24
N VAL A 98 9.35 17.70 -14.28
CA VAL A 98 9.00 16.27 -14.45
C VAL A 98 7.49 16.11 -14.73
N GLN A 99 7.10 15.06 -15.47
CA GLN A 99 5.69 14.72 -15.75
C GLN A 99 4.81 14.87 -14.51
N ARG A 100 3.68 15.55 -14.65
CA ARG A 100 2.72 15.73 -13.56
C ARG A 100 1.46 14.97 -13.85
N ARG A 101 0.94 14.26 -12.86
CA ARG A 101 -0.44 13.79 -12.88
C ARG A 101 -1.16 14.48 -11.72
N SER A 102 -2.14 15.32 -12.05
CA SER A 102 -2.99 16.03 -11.07
C SER A 102 -3.63 15.09 -10.03
N ALA A 103 -3.80 13.82 -10.39
CA ALA A 103 -4.25 12.76 -9.51
C ALA A 103 -3.33 12.50 -8.31
N TYR A 104 -2.01 12.73 -8.38
CA TYR A 104 -1.09 12.45 -7.27
C TYR A 104 -1.19 13.45 -6.13
N CYS A 105 -1.67 14.66 -6.39
CA CYS A 105 -1.76 15.76 -5.43
C CYS A 105 -3.12 15.85 -4.72
N ARG A 106 -4.08 15.00 -5.14
CA ARG A 106 -5.45 15.03 -4.63
C ARG A 106 -5.56 14.26 -3.32
N ILE A 107 -6.09 14.92 -2.29
CA ILE A 107 -6.42 14.35 -0.97
C ILE A 107 -7.94 14.43 -0.72
N GLY A 108 -8.42 13.65 0.24
CA GLY A 108 -9.85 13.55 0.54
C GLY A 108 -10.64 12.84 -0.57
N GLY A 109 -11.97 12.90 -0.47
CA GLY A 109 -12.88 12.20 -1.37
C GLY A 109 -13.56 10.99 -0.73
N GLY A 110 -14.72 11.27 -0.15
CA GLY A 110 -15.72 10.34 0.40
C GLY A 110 -16.96 11.14 0.79
N ASP A 111 -18.04 10.51 1.25
CA ASP A 111 -19.31 11.19 1.57
C ASP A 111 -19.18 12.31 2.63
N SER A 112 -18.10 12.32 3.43
CA SER A 112 -17.89 13.21 4.56
C SER A 112 -16.76 14.26 4.42
N GLU A 113 -15.92 14.20 3.38
CA GLU A 113 -14.78 15.12 3.22
C GLU A 113 -14.71 15.68 1.78
N PRO A 114 -14.74 17.02 1.58
CA PRO A 114 -14.65 17.61 0.25
C PRO A 114 -13.31 17.29 -0.40
N TYR A 115 -13.31 17.15 -1.73
CA TYR A 115 -12.10 16.97 -2.50
C TYR A 115 -11.17 18.17 -2.33
N GLN A 116 -9.89 17.90 -2.08
CA GLN A 116 -8.87 18.92 -1.92
C GLN A 116 -7.63 18.58 -2.74
N HIS A 117 -6.92 19.61 -3.18
CA HIS A 117 -5.65 19.50 -3.88
C HIS A 117 -4.55 20.19 -3.08
N LEU A 118 -3.39 19.54 -3.00
CA LEU A 118 -2.19 20.08 -2.37
C LEU A 118 -1.13 20.38 -3.43
N ILE A 119 -0.64 21.61 -3.48
CA ILE A 119 0.42 22.00 -4.44
C ILE A 119 1.55 22.71 -3.71
N THR A 120 2.76 22.60 -4.24
CA THR A 120 3.91 23.36 -3.71
C THR A 120 3.88 24.77 -4.30
N VAL A 121 4.03 25.77 -3.42
CA VAL A 121 4.12 27.19 -3.78
C VAL A 121 5.38 27.80 -3.17
N GLU A 122 5.84 28.88 -3.77
CA GLU A 122 6.95 29.71 -3.30
C GLU A 122 6.56 31.19 -3.27
N ASP A 123 7.08 31.95 -2.32
CA ASP A 123 6.92 33.41 -2.30
C ASP A 123 8.07 34.12 -3.06
N SER A 124 8.02 35.45 -3.12
CA SER A 124 9.06 36.27 -3.77
C SER A 124 10.43 36.18 -3.09
N ALA A 125 10.50 35.71 -1.84
CA ALA A 125 11.74 35.48 -1.10
C ALA A 125 12.26 34.04 -1.26
N GLY A 126 11.54 33.18 -1.98
CA GLY A 126 11.90 31.78 -2.21
C GLY A 126 11.46 30.83 -1.09
N HIS A 127 10.72 31.30 -0.07
CA HIS A 127 10.20 30.40 0.95
C HIS A 127 9.20 29.43 0.34
N LEU A 128 9.27 28.16 0.74
CA LEU A 128 8.37 27.12 0.25
C LEU A 128 7.22 26.85 1.23
N ALA A 129 6.04 26.64 0.66
CA ALA A 129 4.86 26.20 1.39
C ALA A 129 4.02 25.22 0.56
N ILE A 130 3.02 24.61 1.19
CA ILE A 130 2.00 23.83 0.51
C ILE A 130 0.71 24.65 0.49
N ALA A 131 0.18 24.93 -0.69
CA ALA A 131 -1.16 25.46 -0.84
C ALA A 131 -2.18 24.31 -0.89
N ARG A 132 -3.25 24.47 -0.11
CA ARG A 132 -4.42 23.61 -0.06
C ARG A 132 -5.57 24.31 -0.76
N ILE A 133 -6.11 23.64 -1.77
CA ILE A 133 -7.22 24.11 -2.61
C ILE A 133 -8.42 23.21 -2.32
N THR A 134 -9.48 23.77 -1.74
CA THR A 134 -10.71 23.02 -1.41
C THR A 134 -11.79 23.28 -2.45
N ALA A 135 -12.29 22.22 -3.11
CA ALA A 135 -13.46 22.31 -3.97
C ALA A 135 -14.71 22.53 -3.12
N LEU A 136 -15.55 23.53 -3.45
CA LEU A 136 -16.85 23.71 -2.80
C LEU A 136 -17.94 22.92 -3.52
N PRO A 137 -18.96 22.43 -2.79
CA PRO A 137 -20.08 21.71 -3.38
C PRO A 137 -20.83 22.60 -4.38
N ALA A 138 -21.20 22.02 -5.52
CA ALA A 138 -21.89 22.71 -6.59
C ALA A 138 -23.35 23.03 -6.19
N THR A 139 -23.59 24.15 -5.50
CA THR A 139 -24.87 24.91 -5.51
C THR A 139 -24.80 26.15 -4.63
N PRO A 140 -25.29 27.29 -5.14
CA PRO A 140 -24.39 28.22 -5.79
C PRO A 140 -23.32 28.70 -4.79
N PRO A 141 -22.07 28.27 -4.96
CA PRO A 141 -20.98 28.96 -4.31
C PRO A 141 -20.89 30.37 -4.90
N ALA A 142 -20.62 31.39 -4.08
CA ALA A 142 -20.17 32.67 -4.60
C ALA A 142 -18.99 32.42 -5.57
N ALA A 143 -18.85 33.20 -6.63
CA ALA A 143 -17.93 32.89 -7.72
C ALA A 143 -16.46 32.65 -7.27
N ASP A 144 -16.09 33.07 -6.05
CA ASP A 144 -14.78 32.91 -5.40
C ASP A 144 -14.66 31.66 -4.50
N SER A 145 -15.39 30.60 -4.82
CA SER A 145 -15.71 29.53 -3.89
C SER A 145 -14.57 28.63 -3.44
N ALA A 146 -13.56 28.36 -4.25
CA ALA A 146 -12.51 27.45 -3.80
C ALA A 146 -11.70 28.11 -2.66
N ALA A 147 -11.61 27.45 -1.50
CA ALA A 147 -10.81 27.95 -0.39
C ALA A 147 -9.32 27.70 -0.71
N PHE A 148 -8.63 28.73 -1.18
CA PHE A 148 -7.18 28.75 -1.38
C PHE A 148 -6.51 29.16 -0.08
N THR A 149 -5.85 28.22 0.58
CA THR A 149 -5.20 28.45 1.88
C THR A 149 -3.82 27.83 1.89
N LEU A 150 -2.89 28.38 2.67
CA LEU A 150 -1.68 27.63 3.00
C LEU A 150 -2.05 26.50 3.96
N LEU A 151 -1.48 25.32 3.73
CA LEU A 151 -1.50 24.26 4.70
C LEU A 151 -0.66 24.72 5.91
N PRO A 152 -1.25 24.90 7.10
CA PRO A 152 -0.50 25.37 8.25
C PRO A 152 0.47 24.28 8.69
N THR A 153 1.77 24.49 8.48
CA THR A 153 2.82 23.59 8.94
C THR A 153 3.44 24.12 10.23
N CYS A 154 4.07 23.24 11.02
CA CYS A 154 4.80 23.65 12.22
C CYS A 154 6.00 24.57 11.92
N GLN A 155 6.58 24.50 10.71
CA GLN A 155 7.68 25.34 10.22
C GLN A 155 7.58 25.53 8.69
N PRO A 156 8.24 26.54 8.09
CA PRO A 156 8.40 26.64 6.64
C PRO A 156 9.08 25.39 6.06
N ILE A 157 8.83 25.09 4.79
CA ILE A 157 9.49 23.96 4.12
C ILE A 157 10.99 24.25 4.01
N PRO A 158 11.87 23.39 4.56
CA PRO A 158 13.29 23.66 4.61
C PRO A 158 13.91 23.56 3.21
N GLN A 159 14.52 24.63 2.72
CA GLN A 159 15.30 24.58 1.48
C GLN A 159 16.78 24.21 1.69
N THR A 160 17.22 24.17 2.95
CA THR A 160 18.58 23.81 3.33
C THR A 160 18.52 22.85 4.51
N TYR A 161 19.43 21.88 4.52
CA TYR A 161 19.60 20.97 5.64
C TYR A 161 21.08 20.66 5.83
N GLU A 162 21.57 20.81 7.06
CA GLU A 162 23.01 20.67 7.40
C GLU A 162 23.93 21.55 6.54
N GLY A 163 23.42 22.68 6.03
CA GLY A 163 24.17 23.60 5.17
C GLY A 163 24.16 23.26 3.68
N ASP A 164 23.59 22.12 3.28
CA ASP A 164 23.44 21.77 1.87
C ASP A 164 22.07 22.23 1.34
N SER A 165 22.06 22.80 0.13
CA SER A 165 20.83 23.24 -0.54
C SER A 165 20.07 22.04 -1.10
N ILE A 166 18.78 21.94 -0.76
CA ILE A 166 17.88 20.88 -1.24
C ILE A 166 17.14 21.39 -2.47
N ASN A 167 17.40 20.77 -3.61
CA ASN A 167 16.59 20.98 -4.81
C ASN A 167 15.41 20.00 -4.83
N TYR A 168 14.25 20.43 -4.36
CA TYR A 168 13.01 19.66 -4.52
C TYR A 168 12.61 19.59 -6.00
N PHE A 169 12.69 18.39 -6.57
CA PHE A 169 12.54 18.14 -8.00
C PHE A 169 11.32 17.28 -8.34
N ALA A 170 10.56 16.84 -7.35
CA ALA A 170 9.28 16.20 -7.60
C ALA A 170 8.14 17.04 -7.05
N GLU A 171 6.96 16.83 -7.61
CA GLU A 171 5.73 17.32 -7.04
C GLU A 171 5.35 16.54 -5.78
N LEU A 172 4.44 17.12 -4.99
CA LEU A 172 3.89 16.52 -3.80
C LEU A 172 3.05 15.27 -4.10
N ILE A 173 3.45 14.13 -3.55
CA ILE A 173 2.76 12.85 -3.70
C ILE A 173 1.91 12.59 -2.46
N ALA A 174 0.60 12.47 -2.63
CA ALA A 174 -0.31 12.19 -1.52
C ALA A 174 -0.51 10.68 -1.29
N ASP A 175 -0.10 10.20 -0.11
CA ASP A 175 -0.61 8.98 0.49
C ASP A 175 -1.92 9.29 1.23
N ARG A 176 -3.02 8.84 0.64
CA ARG A 176 -4.37 9.04 1.18
C ARG A 176 -4.68 8.12 2.35
N ALA A 177 -4.08 6.93 2.37
CA ALA A 177 -4.31 5.96 3.44
C ALA A 177 -3.61 6.41 4.73
N ALA A 178 -2.35 6.83 4.61
CA ALA A 178 -1.58 7.34 5.75
C ALA A 178 -1.87 8.81 6.11
N LYS A 179 -2.67 9.52 5.30
CA LYS A 179 -2.93 10.96 5.41
C LYS A 179 -1.62 11.79 5.43
N ARG A 180 -0.70 11.42 4.53
CA ARG A 180 0.64 12.01 4.38
C ARG A 180 0.89 12.48 2.96
N ALA A 181 1.69 13.51 2.82
CA ALA A 181 2.15 14.02 1.56
C ALA A 181 3.68 14.02 1.53
N TYR A 182 4.28 13.64 0.40
CA TYR A 182 5.73 13.53 0.27
C TYR A 182 6.24 14.51 -0.77
N LEU A 183 7.20 15.34 -0.39
CA LEU A 183 7.98 16.18 -1.30
C LEU A 183 9.40 15.63 -1.34
N VAL A 184 9.95 15.40 -2.53
CA VAL A 184 11.28 14.80 -2.66
C VAL A 184 12.26 15.69 -3.41
N GLY A 185 13.52 15.60 -3.01
CA GLY A 185 14.59 16.47 -3.47
C GLY A 185 15.96 15.81 -3.45
N ILE A 186 16.94 16.48 -4.05
CA ILE A 186 18.34 16.08 -4.10
C ILE A 186 19.22 17.27 -3.78
N ASP A 187 20.35 17.05 -3.09
CA ASP A 187 21.36 18.08 -2.89
C ASP A 187 22.51 17.98 -3.92
N ALA A 188 23.47 18.88 -3.82
CA ALA A 188 24.66 18.90 -4.66
C ALA A 188 25.60 17.69 -4.45
N ARG A 189 25.39 16.88 -3.40
CA ARG A 189 26.17 15.68 -3.08
C ARG A 189 25.44 14.40 -3.47
N ASN A 190 24.38 14.48 -4.27
CA ASN A 190 23.51 13.37 -4.62
C ASN A 190 22.88 12.65 -3.41
N ARG A 191 22.67 13.35 -2.28
CA ARG A 191 21.82 12.82 -1.20
C ARG A 191 20.38 13.05 -1.55
N PHE A 192 19.57 12.03 -1.36
CA PHE A 192 18.14 12.09 -1.53
C PHE A 192 17.46 12.57 -0.26
N TYR A 193 16.46 13.42 -0.44
CA TYR A 193 15.61 13.97 0.61
C TYR A 193 14.16 13.61 0.37
N ALA A 194 13.47 13.12 1.40
CA ALA A 194 12.02 13.03 1.42
C ALA A 194 11.47 13.80 2.61
N LEU A 195 10.64 14.80 2.34
CA LEU A 195 9.91 15.54 3.33
C LEU A 195 8.49 14.98 3.40
N ALA A 196 8.20 14.24 4.46
CA ALA A 196 6.87 13.75 4.77
C ALA A 196 6.10 14.81 5.56
N VAL A 197 4.92 15.18 5.07
CA VAL A 197 4.00 16.15 5.68
C VAL A 197 2.72 15.42 6.08
N SER A 198 2.52 15.25 7.39
CA SER A 198 1.30 14.66 7.95
C SER A 198 0.22 15.73 7.98
N TYR A 199 -0.75 15.63 7.06
CA TYR A 199 -1.84 16.59 6.96
C TYR A 199 -3.08 16.18 7.78
N ALA A 200 -3.09 14.98 8.39
CA ALA A 200 -4.21 14.51 9.21
C ALA A 200 -4.62 15.52 10.32
N PRO A 201 -3.70 16.13 11.08
CA PRO A 201 -4.08 17.11 12.10
C PRO A 201 -4.71 18.38 11.50
N SER A 202 -4.28 18.77 10.30
CA SER A 202 -4.81 19.96 9.60
C SER A 202 -6.26 19.80 9.13
N LEU A 203 -6.73 18.56 8.96
CA LEU A 203 -8.14 18.28 8.71
C LEU A 203 -9.00 18.55 9.95
N GLN A 204 -8.40 18.58 11.14
CA GLN A 204 -9.05 18.89 12.42
C GLN A 204 -8.72 20.30 12.94
N GLY A 205 -8.13 21.16 12.10
CA GLY A 205 -7.77 22.54 12.46
C GLY A 205 -6.44 22.70 13.20
N ALA A 206 -5.65 21.63 13.35
CA ALA A 206 -4.31 21.69 13.95
C ALA A 206 -3.22 21.92 12.88
N GLN A 207 -1.97 22.16 13.31
CA GLN A 207 -0.85 22.27 12.39
C GLN A 207 -0.41 20.90 11.85
N ALA A 208 -0.11 20.84 10.55
CA ALA A 208 0.54 19.72 9.91
C ALA A 208 1.97 19.56 10.45
N THR A 209 2.38 18.31 10.70
CA THR A 209 3.73 18.00 11.16
C THR A 209 4.59 17.55 9.98
N MET A 210 5.90 17.79 10.10
CA MET A 210 6.87 17.54 9.03
C MET A 210 7.99 16.65 9.54
N THR A 211 8.42 15.71 8.71
CA THR A 211 9.55 14.82 8.98
C THR A 211 10.42 14.75 7.74
N LEU A 212 11.69 15.15 7.87
CA LEU A 212 12.66 15.12 6.78
C LEU A 212 13.53 13.86 6.91
N TYR A 213 13.54 13.04 5.86
CA TYR A 213 14.39 11.88 5.71
C TYR A 213 15.52 12.20 4.74
N VAL A 214 16.73 11.77 5.07
CA VAL A 214 17.95 12.03 4.28
C VAL A 214 18.66 10.70 4.03
N SER A 215 19.05 10.45 2.78
CA SER A 215 19.84 9.27 2.42
C SER A 215 21.34 9.52 2.59
N GLN A 216 22.12 8.44 2.55
CA GLN A 216 23.55 8.53 2.19
C GLN A 216 23.69 9.03 0.74
N PRO A 217 24.82 9.64 0.36
CA PRO A 217 25.11 10.02 -1.02
C PRO A 217 24.92 8.84 -1.97
N MET A 218 24.22 9.06 -3.08
CA MET A 218 23.92 8.01 -4.05
C MET A 218 24.89 8.10 -5.25
N PRO A 219 25.36 6.95 -5.77
CA PRO A 219 26.36 6.92 -6.83
C PRO A 219 25.86 7.49 -8.16
N ASP A 220 24.57 7.37 -8.47
CA ASP A 220 23.95 7.89 -9.71
C ASP A 220 22.74 8.79 -9.42
N ALA A 221 22.58 9.84 -10.22
CA ALA A 221 21.45 10.76 -10.10
C ALA A 221 20.17 10.09 -10.63
N VAL A 222 19.22 9.87 -9.74
CA VAL A 222 17.90 9.30 -10.08
C VAL A 222 16.95 10.45 -10.38
N ILE A 223 16.76 10.76 -11.67
CA ILE A 223 15.87 11.84 -12.14
C ILE A 223 14.58 11.27 -12.73
N SER A 224 14.00 10.27 -12.09
CA SER A 224 12.65 9.83 -12.46
C SER A 224 11.61 10.29 -11.47
N GLN A 225 10.37 10.25 -11.92
CA GLN A 225 9.24 10.59 -11.09
C GLN A 225 9.10 9.54 -9.96
N PRO A 226 9.13 9.96 -8.69
CA PRO A 226 8.82 9.07 -7.59
C PRO A 226 7.38 8.55 -7.72
N ALA A 227 7.19 7.27 -7.40
CA ALA A 227 5.90 6.60 -7.39
C ALA A 227 5.62 6.06 -5.98
N LEU A 228 4.40 6.29 -5.50
CA LEU A 228 3.94 5.72 -4.22
C LEU A 228 3.48 4.27 -4.44
N THR A 229 3.96 3.35 -3.62
CA THR A 229 3.48 1.97 -3.58
C THR A 229 2.18 1.86 -2.80
N SER A 230 1.50 0.72 -2.91
CA SER A 230 0.33 0.42 -2.06
C SER A 230 0.66 0.31 -0.56
N THR A 231 1.94 0.15 -0.21
CA THR A 231 2.42 0.07 1.19
C THR A 231 2.81 1.44 1.76
N GLY A 232 2.75 2.51 0.96
CA GLY A 232 3.16 3.85 1.36
C GLY A 232 4.66 4.13 1.16
N ASP A 233 5.39 3.21 0.52
CA ASP A 233 6.80 3.38 0.18
C ASP A 233 6.94 4.22 -1.08
N ILE A 234 8.07 4.90 -1.23
CA ILE A 234 8.38 5.65 -2.44
C ILE A 234 9.37 4.84 -3.27
N ILE A 235 8.98 4.51 -4.51
CA ILE A 235 9.87 3.95 -5.51
C ILE A 235 10.34 5.06 -6.44
N ILE A 236 11.64 5.12 -6.70
CA ILE A 236 12.23 6.04 -7.66
C ILE A 236 13.11 5.18 -8.57
N ALA A 237 12.65 4.99 -9.81
CA ALA A 237 13.31 4.09 -10.75
C ALA A 237 14.08 4.91 -11.78
N GLY A 238 15.40 4.95 -11.75
CA GLY A 238 16.14 5.82 -12.68
C GLY A 238 17.65 5.73 -12.56
N GLY A 239 18.30 6.18 -13.62
CA GLY A 239 19.75 6.14 -13.83
C GLY A 239 19.97 6.78 -15.18
N CYS A 240 20.09 8.10 -15.17
CA CYS A 240 20.49 8.82 -16.36
C CYS A 240 22.00 8.96 -16.34
N ASN A 241 22.65 8.76 -17.49
CA ASN A 241 24.06 9.10 -17.61
C ASN A 241 24.26 10.62 -17.51
N ALA A 242 25.52 11.08 -17.53
CA ALA A 242 25.85 12.50 -17.44
C ALA A 242 25.20 13.37 -18.54
N GLU A 243 24.73 12.76 -19.63
CA GLU A 243 24.03 13.44 -20.73
C GLU A 243 22.48 13.42 -20.59
N GLY A 244 21.94 12.85 -19.50
CA GLY A 244 20.50 12.81 -19.25
C GLY A 244 19.76 11.65 -19.93
N ASN A 245 20.48 10.71 -20.57
CA ASN A 245 19.86 9.57 -21.24
C ASN A 245 19.53 8.44 -20.27
N PHE A 246 18.33 7.87 -20.39
CA PHE A 246 17.91 6.70 -19.63
C PHE A 246 18.81 5.49 -19.92
N VAL A 247 19.43 4.93 -18.89
CA VAL A 247 20.28 3.74 -19.01
C VAL A 247 19.53 2.52 -18.43
N PRO A 248 19.26 1.46 -19.21
CA PRO A 248 18.46 0.30 -18.77
C PRO A 248 19.04 -0.53 -17.61
N TYR A 249 20.30 -0.27 -17.18
CA TYR A 249 20.89 -0.82 -15.96
C TYR A 249 20.63 0.06 -14.72
N ALA A 250 19.72 1.03 -14.83
CA ALA A 250 19.37 2.00 -13.81
C ALA A 250 18.94 1.38 -12.48
N SER A 251 19.46 1.95 -11.40
CA SER A 251 19.11 1.62 -10.03
C SER A 251 17.62 1.91 -9.76
N VAL A 252 16.94 0.98 -9.09
CA VAL A 252 15.62 1.24 -8.50
C VAL A 252 15.83 1.51 -7.02
N LEU A 253 15.52 2.73 -6.59
CA LEU A 253 15.50 3.09 -5.17
C LEU A 253 14.12 2.80 -4.62
N LEU A 254 14.07 1.94 -3.59
CA LEU A 254 12.90 1.77 -2.74
C LEU A 254 13.18 2.47 -1.41
N LEU A 255 12.37 3.47 -1.09
CA LEU A 255 12.44 4.24 0.13
C LEU A 255 11.30 3.82 1.04
N PRO A 256 11.58 3.02 2.09
CA PRO A 256 10.56 2.54 3.01
C PRO A 256 10.13 3.67 3.95
N LEU A 257 9.25 4.53 3.45
CA LEU A 257 8.67 5.67 4.17
C LEU A 257 7.24 5.39 4.64
N GLY A 258 6.63 4.30 4.16
CA GLY A 258 5.44 3.75 4.78
C GLY A 258 5.79 3.35 6.21
N GLU A 259 4.87 3.54 7.16
CA GLU A 259 5.04 2.84 8.43
C GLU A 259 5.17 1.37 8.12
N ALA A 260 6.25 0.73 8.58
CA ALA A 260 6.33 -0.72 8.61
C ALA A 260 5.00 -1.19 9.19
N ALA A 261 4.24 -1.98 8.41
CA ALA A 261 2.99 -2.58 8.87
C ALA A 261 3.24 -3.01 10.31
N PRO A 262 2.44 -2.55 11.29
CA PRO A 262 2.79 -2.69 12.69
C PRO A 262 3.19 -4.14 12.87
N GLN A 263 4.49 -4.38 13.13
CA GLN A 263 4.91 -5.70 13.55
C GLN A 263 4.15 -5.86 14.84
N SER A 264 3.06 -6.63 14.74
CA SER A 264 2.05 -6.77 15.77
C SER A 264 2.75 -6.82 17.12
N SER A 265 2.53 -5.81 17.95
CA SER A 265 3.15 -5.58 19.25
C SER A 265 2.70 -6.61 20.31
N TRP A 266 2.38 -7.84 19.91
CA TRP A 266 2.09 -8.91 20.86
C TRP A 266 3.31 -9.24 21.73
N LEU A 267 4.53 -9.06 21.21
CA LEU A 267 5.78 -9.31 21.92
C LEU A 267 6.10 -8.26 22.99
N THR A 268 5.72 -6.99 22.81
CA THR A 268 6.00 -5.94 23.78
C THR A 268 4.90 -5.75 24.82
N SER A 269 3.63 -6.07 24.50
CA SER A 269 2.52 -5.98 25.46
C SER A 269 2.37 -7.18 26.41
N HIS A 270 2.98 -8.33 26.15
CA HIS A 270 2.82 -9.54 26.98
C HIS A 270 4.14 -10.03 27.61
N SER A 271 5.24 -9.29 27.47
CA SER A 271 6.55 -9.67 28.02
C SER A 271 6.48 -9.93 29.54
N SER A 272 5.71 -9.13 30.28
CA SER A 272 5.45 -9.33 31.71
C SER A 272 4.69 -10.61 32.03
N LEU A 273 3.72 -11.01 31.19
CA LEU A 273 2.95 -12.24 31.36
C LEU A 273 3.81 -13.49 31.12
N PHE A 274 4.71 -13.47 30.14
CA PHE A 274 5.65 -14.56 29.91
C PHE A 274 6.68 -14.71 31.04
N ILE A 275 7.16 -13.59 31.61
CA ILE A 275 8.05 -13.61 32.78
C ILE A 275 7.33 -14.19 34.00
N LEU A 276 6.09 -13.77 34.27
CA LEU A 276 5.29 -14.30 35.37
C LEU A 276 4.98 -15.80 35.20
N ALA A 277 4.64 -16.25 33.99
CA ALA A 277 4.43 -17.67 33.69
C ALA A 277 5.71 -18.49 33.88
N GLY A 278 6.87 -17.96 33.47
CA GLY A 278 8.16 -18.61 33.69
C GLY A 278 8.52 -18.77 35.17
N ILE A 279 8.29 -17.73 35.98
CA ILE A 279 8.48 -17.78 37.44
C ILE A 279 7.53 -18.81 38.07
N PHE A 280 6.27 -18.87 37.64
CA PHE A 280 5.30 -19.83 38.15
C PHE A 280 5.70 -21.28 37.84
N ILE A 281 6.19 -21.56 36.62
CA ILE A 281 6.71 -22.89 36.24
C ILE A 281 7.93 -23.27 37.09
N LEU A 282 8.85 -22.34 37.34
CA LEU A 282 9.99 -22.56 38.23
C LEU A 282 9.58 -22.87 39.67
N LEU A 283 8.56 -22.18 40.20
CA LEU A 283 8.01 -22.46 41.53
C LEU A 283 7.35 -23.84 41.61
N LEU A 284 6.62 -24.26 40.57
CA LEU A 284 6.05 -25.61 40.48
C LEU A 284 7.13 -26.68 40.40
N ALA A 285 8.18 -26.45 39.62
CA ALA A 285 9.33 -27.35 39.53
C ALA A 285 10.06 -27.47 40.87
N ALA A 286 10.29 -26.34 41.56
CA ALA A 286 10.89 -26.32 42.90
C ALA A 286 10.00 -27.05 43.93
N ALA A 287 8.69 -26.82 43.91
CA ALA A 287 7.74 -27.51 44.78
C ALA A 287 7.69 -29.03 44.51
N TRP A 288 7.79 -29.45 43.24
CA TRP A 288 7.90 -30.85 42.84
C TRP A 288 9.20 -31.48 43.37
N VAL A 289 10.33 -30.79 43.23
CA VAL A 289 11.63 -31.25 43.78
C VAL A 289 11.57 -31.36 45.30
N VAL A 290 11.00 -30.39 46.02
CA VAL A 290 10.83 -30.44 47.48
C VAL A 290 9.91 -31.59 47.89
N ARG A 291 8.81 -31.83 47.16
CA ARG A 291 7.95 -33.02 47.38
C ARG A 291 8.72 -34.32 47.16
N ARG A 292 9.56 -34.39 46.13
CA ARG A 292 10.36 -35.58 45.79
C ARG A 292 11.42 -35.86 46.87
N LEU A 293 12.07 -34.82 47.38
CA LEU A 293 13.04 -34.93 48.48
C LEU A 293 12.35 -35.31 49.80
N ARG A 294 11.15 -34.80 50.07
CA ARG A 294 10.35 -35.20 51.25
C ARG A 294 9.79 -36.62 51.12
N SER A 295 9.46 -37.09 49.91
CA SER A 295 9.02 -38.47 49.70
C SER A 295 10.14 -39.49 49.88
N SER A 296 11.41 -39.10 49.70
CA SER A 296 12.56 -39.96 50.03
C SER A 296 12.85 -40.07 51.53
N ALA A 297 12.15 -39.31 52.39
CA ALA A 297 12.42 -39.25 53.83
C ALA A 297 11.33 -39.90 54.71
N ARG A 298 10.40 -40.69 54.16
CA ARG A 298 9.37 -41.39 54.95
C ARG A 298 9.65 -42.91 54.98
N PRO A 299 9.96 -43.50 56.16
CA PRO A 299 10.14 -44.95 56.28
C PRO A 299 8.80 -45.68 56.18
N GLN A 300 8.85 -46.88 55.61
CA GLN A 300 7.74 -47.81 55.42
C GLN A 300 7.22 -48.37 56.76
N SER A 301 5.90 -48.53 56.86
CA SER A 301 5.27 -49.65 57.57
C SER A 301 4.04 -50.16 56.81
N LYS A 302 4.05 -51.46 56.52
CA LYS A 302 2.99 -52.35 55.96
C LYS A 302 2.31 -53.09 57.15
N PRO A 303 1.24 -53.94 57.01
CA PRO A 303 0.37 -54.27 55.86
C PRO A 303 -1.15 -54.52 56.20
N ALA A 304 -1.89 -55.05 55.20
CA ALA A 304 -3.24 -55.69 55.13
C ALA A 304 -4.38 -54.74 54.68
N GLU A 305 -5.19 -55.01 53.64
CA GLU A 305 -5.74 -56.26 53.06
C GLU A 305 -6.17 -56.02 51.59
N GLU A 306 -6.11 -57.06 50.74
CA GLU A 306 -6.59 -57.16 49.33
C GLU A 306 -8.11 -57.51 49.28
N PRO A 307 -8.79 -57.65 48.10
CA PRO A 307 -8.48 -57.26 46.71
C PRO A 307 -9.66 -56.51 46.02
N ASP A 308 -9.48 -55.95 44.81
CA ASP A 308 -10.33 -56.32 43.65
C ASP A 308 -9.84 -55.70 42.32
N SER A 309 -9.93 -56.54 41.28
CA SER A 309 -10.17 -56.26 39.86
C SER A 309 -9.09 -55.61 38.99
N SER A 310 -8.26 -56.49 38.44
CA SER A 310 -7.95 -56.64 36.99
C SER A 310 -8.03 -55.41 36.09
N ALA A 311 -6.88 -54.99 35.54
CA ALA A 311 -6.44 -55.38 34.19
C ALA A 311 -5.35 -54.42 33.66
N GLN A 312 -4.11 -54.90 33.62
CA GLN A 312 -3.16 -54.69 32.52
C GLN A 312 -3.89 -54.96 31.18
N GLU A 313 -3.59 -54.39 30.01
CA GLU A 313 -2.37 -53.85 29.41
C GLU A 313 -2.78 -53.37 28.00
N ALA A 314 -2.05 -52.41 27.43
CA ALA A 314 -1.64 -52.34 26.01
C ALA A 314 -1.22 -50.89 25.71
N LEU A 315 0.07 -50.55 25.88
CA LEU A 315 0.97 -50.47 24.73
C LEU A 315 0.57 -51.37 23.54
N ALA A 316 0.21 -50.72 22.44
CA ALA A 316 0.37 -51.20 21.07
C ALA A 316 0.83 -49.96 20.29
N ASP A 317 2.11 -49.81 19.93
CA ASP A 317 2.73 -50.41 18.75
C ASP A 317 1.75 -51.10 17.80
N VAL A 318 0.92 -50.27 17.19
CA VAL A 318 0.38 -50.50 15.85
C VAL A 318 0.94 -49.38 15.00
N ALA A 319 1.42 -49.70 13.81
CA ALA A 319 1.73 -48.73 12.77
C ALA A 319 0.47 -47.91 12.44
N ASP A 320 0.20 -46.89 13.24
CA ASP A 320 -0.94 -46.01 13.06
C ASP A 320 -0.67 -45.23 11.77
N PRO A 321 -1.52 -45.33 10.73
CA PRO A 321 -1.30 -44.56 9.52
C PRO A 321 -1.21 -43.10 9.95
N SER A 322 -0.11 -42.45 9.59
CA SER A 322 0.10 -41.02 9.80
C SER A 322 -1.23 -40.30 9.57
N ILE A 323 -1.65 -39.43 10.49
CA ILE A 323 -2.93 -38.72 10.39
C ILE A 323 -3.04 -38.01 9.03
N THR A 324 -1.90 -37.57 8.47
CA THR A 324 -1.82 -36.99 7.13
C THR A 324 -2.15 -38.00 6.02
N GLU A 325 -1.73 -39.25 6.15
CA GLU A 325 -2.04 -40.34 5.22
C GLU A 325 -3.51 -40.75 5.33
N TYR A 326 -4.08 -40.81 6.54
CA TYR A 326 -5.51 -41.04 6.72
C TYR A 326 -6.35 -39.98 6.00
N ILE A 327 -5.99 -38.69 6.15
CA ILE A 327 -6.65 -37.58 5.45
C ILE A 327 -6.51 -37.70 3.93
N ARG A 328 -5.32 -38.08 3.43
CA ARG A 328 -5.02 -38.20 2.00
C ARG A 328 -5.77 -39.37 1.36
N SER A 329 -5.67 -40.55 1.95
CA SER A 329 -6.28 -41.79 1.47
C SER A 329 -7.81 -41.71 1.44
N ASN A 330 -8.43 -41.10 2.47
CA ASN A 330 -9.88 -40.90 2.51
C ASN A 330 -10.35 -39.65 1.76
N LYS A 331 -9.43 -38.87 1.17
CA LYS A 331 -9.71 -37.59 0.48
C LYS A 331 -10.60 -36.64 1.29
N LEU A 332 -10.42 -36.60 2.61
CA LEU A 332 -11.26 -35.79 3.51
C LEU A 332 -11.21 -34.30 3.15
N PHE A 333 -10.10 -33.84 2.57
CA PHE A 333 -9.93 -32.46 2.09
C PHE A 333 -10.99 -32.03 1.07
N ARG A 334 -11.70 -32.95 0.41
CA ARG A 334 -12.80 -32.64 -0.53
C ARG A 334 -14.08 -32.17 0.17
N GLN A 335 -14.21 -32.37 1.48
CA GLN A 335 -15.34 -31.85 2.25
C GLN A 335 -15.13 -30.34 2.47
N SER A 336 -16.09 -29.52 2.03
CA SER A 336 -15.95 -28.05 2.02
C SER A 336 -15.82 -27.43 3.41
N ASP A 337 -16.46 -28.04 4.41
CA ASP A 337 -16.59 -27.59 5.78
C ASP A 337 -15.78 -28.43 6.78
N LEU A 338 -14.80 -29.23 6.29
CA LEU A 338 -13.95 -30.07 7.13
C LEU A 338 -13.27 -29.26 8.24
N LYS A 339 -13.56 -29.61 9.48
CA LYS A 339 -12.91 -29.10 10.69
C LYS A 339 -11.99 -30.15 11.28
N VAL A 340 -11.02 -29.69 12.07
CA VAL A 340 -10.13 -30.57 12.84
C VAL A 340 -10.91 -31.46 13.83
N SER A 341 -12.05 -30.98 14.34
CA SER A 341 -12.95 -31.77 15.19
C SER A 341 -13.52 -33.00 14.49
N ASP A 342 -13.75 -32.91 13.18
CA ASP A 342 -14.38 -33.98 12.41
C ASP A 342 -13.38 -35.12 12.19
N VAL A 343 -12.12 -34.79 11.94
CA VAL A 343 -11.00 -35.75 11.88
C VAL A 343 -10.73 -36.36 13.26
N ALA A 344 -10.74 -35.53 14.30
CA ALA A 344 -10.54 -35.99 15.67
C ALA A 344 -11.62 -36.99 16.11
N ALA A 345 -12.89 -36.72 15.77
CA ALA A 345 -13.99 -37.63 16.03
C ALA A 345 -13.86 -38.95 15.26
N GLN A 346 -13.42 -38.92 14.00
CA GLN A 346 -13.22 -40.14 13.18
C GLN A 346 -12.09 -41.04 13.69
N LEU A 347 -11.09 -40.45 14.35
CA LEU A 347 -9.90 -41.16 14.86
C LEU A 347 -9.95 -41.41 16.38
N ASN A 348 -11.04 -41.06 17.07
CA ASN A 348 -11.14 -41.08 18.54
C ASN A 348 -9.98 -40.34 19.24
N LEU A 349 -9.56 -39.21 18.65
CA LEU A 349 -8.51 -38.34 19.18
C LEU A 349 -9.08 -37.01 19.67
N THR A 350 -8.26 -36.24 20.38
CA THR A 350 -8.59 -34.84 20.66
C THR A 350 -8.24 -33.96 19.45
N PRO A 351 -8.97 -32.86 19.18
CA PRO A 351 -8.62 -31.91 18.12
C PRO A 351 -7.20 -31.34 18.26
N ARG A 352 -6.72 -31.24 19.50
CA ARG A 352 -5.36 -30.83 19.83
C ARG A 352 -4.33 -31.86 19.33
N ALA A 353 -4.54 -33.13 19.62
CA ALA A 353 -3.64 -34.20 19.17
C ALA A 353 -3.51 -34.24 17.64
N VAL A 354 -4.63 -34.10 16.92
CA VAL A 354 -4.65 -34.03 15.44
C VAL A 354 -3.87 -32.81 14.93
N SER A 355 -4.10 -31.63 15.52
CA SER A 355 -3.40 -30.41 15.12
C SER A 355 -1.89 -30.48 15.38
N GLU A 356 -1.49 -31.03 16.54
CA GLU A 356 -0.10 -31.18 16.93
C GLU A 356 0.62 -32.21 16.05
N SER A 357 0.01 -33.36 15.78
CA SER A 357 0.60 -34.38 14.87
C SER A 357 0.79 -33.82 13.45
N ILE A 358 -0.21 -33.17 12.85
CA ILE A 358 -0.05 -32.58 11.51
C ILE A 358 1.04 -31.52 11.49
N LYS A 359 1.11 -30.66 12.52
CA LYS A 359 2.13 -29.63 12.62
C LYS A 359 3.54 -30.22 12.80
N MET A 360 3.67 -31.30 13.57
CA MET A 360 4.95 -32.01 13.73
C MET A 360 5.39 -32.71 12.45
N GLU A 361 4.47 -33.35 11.72
CA GLU A 361 4.77 -34.11 10.50
C GLU A 361 5.03 -33.21 9.28
N THR A 362 4.30 -32.09 9.15
CA THR A 362 4.30 -31.27 7.93
C THR A 362 4.90 -29.87 8.11
N GLY A 363 5.08 -29.41 9.36
CA GLY A 363 5.41 -28.02 9.68
C GLY A 363 4.25 -27.03 9.48
N GLN A 364 3.07 -27.51 9.08
CA GLN A 364 1.93 -26.67 8.69
C GLN A 364 0.76 -26.79 9.68
N THR A 365 -0.06 -25.75 9.77
CA THR A 365 -1.34 -25.84 10.48
C THR A 365 -2.31 -26.76 9.73
N PHE A 366 -3.31 -27.32 10.42
CA PHE A 366 -4.37 -28.14 9.82
C PHE A 366 -4.97 -27.48 8.55
N THR A 367 -5.35 -26.21 8.66
CA THR A 367 -5.95 -25.46 7.54
C THR A 367 -5.01 -25.30 6.35
N GLN A 368 -3.72 -25.04 6.59
CA GLN A 368 -2.71 -24.93 5.53
C GLN A 368 -2.51 -26.27 4.83
N PHE A 369 -2.37 -27.34 5.61
CA PHE A 369 -2.20 -28.70 5.10
C PHE A 369 -3.38 -29.12 4.20
N ILE A 370 -4.62 -28.92 4.66
CA ILE A 370 -5.82 -29.19 3.86
C ILE A 370 -5.81 -28.37 2.56
N ASN A 371 -5.54 -27.07 2.64
CA ASN A 371 -5.54 -26.21 1.46
C ASN A 371 -4.49 -26.61 0.40
N ILE A 372 -3.33 -27.12 0.82
CA ILE A 372 -2.32 -27.66 -0.10
C ILE A 372 -2.85 -28.89 -0.81
N LEU A 373 -3.44 -29.85 -0.08
CA LEU A 373 -4.06 -31.02 -0.69
C LEU A 373 -5.16 -30.65 -1.68
N ARG A 374 -6.00 -29.66 -1.35
CA ARG A 374 -7.05 -29.16 -2.26
C ARG A 374 -6.46 -28.56 -3.54
N VAL A 375 -5.42 -27.73 -3.42
CA VAL A 375 -4.76 -27.13 -4.60
C VAL A 375 -4.09 -28.20 -5.47
N ASP A 376 -3.40 -29.16 -4.88
CA ASP A 376 -2.73 -30.22 -5.64
C ASP A 376 -3.73 -31.17 -6.31
N TYR A 377 -4.87 -31.43 -5.67
CA TYR A 377 -5.97 -32.15 -6.29
C TYR A 377 -6.60 -31.38 -7.46
N ALA A 378 -6.83 -30.07 -7.31
CA ALA A 378 -7.34 -29.23 -8.40
C ALA A 378 -6.38 -29.20 -9.59
N LYS A 379 -5.07 -29.11 -9.36
CA LYS A 379 -4.04 -29.23 -10.41
C LYS A 379 -4.12 -30.58 -11.13
N ALA A 380 -4.32 -31.68 -10.40
CA ALA A 380 -4.46 -33.00 -10.99
C ALA A 380 -5.71 -33.12 -11.88
N LEU A 381 -6.85 -32.58 -11.42
CA LEU A 381 -8.08 -32.53 -12.22
C LEU A 381 -7.91 -31.72 -13.52
N LEU A 382 -7.30 -30.55 -13.43
CA LEU A 382 -7.06 -29.68 -14.59
C LEU A 382 -6.10 -30.32 -15.62
N ARG A 383 -5.15 -31.15 -15.16
CA ARG A 383 -4.28 -31.94 -16.04
C ARG A 383 -5.02 -33.09 -16.72
N GLN A 384 -5.87 -33.80 -15.97
CA GLN A 384 -6.60 -34.96 -16.48
C GLN A 384 -7.76 -34.58 -17.40
N SER A 385 -8.31 -33.38 -17.24
CA SER A 385 -9.47 -32.89 -18.00
C SER A 385 -9.26 -31.43 -18.42
N PRO A 386 -8.51 -31.17 -19.50
CA PRO A 386 -8.24 -29.80 -19.98
C PRO A 386 -9.49 -28.99 -20.33
N ALA A 387 -10.63 -29.65 -20.62
CA ALA A 387 -11.91 -29.02 -20.89
C ALA A 387 -12.71 -28.62 -19.64
N MET A 388 -12.25 -28.99 -18.43
CA MET A 388 -12.94 -28.67 -17.18
C MET A 388 -12.86 -27.17 -16.87
N LYS A 389 -13.96 -26.58 -16.40
CA LYS A 389 -13.96 -25.20 -15.91
C LYS A 389 -13.09 -25.09 -14.66
N ILE A 390 -12.21 -24.09 -14.61
CA ILE A 390 -11.25 -23.89 -13.52
C ILE A 390 -11.94 -23.78 -12.14
N GLY A 391 -13.03 -23.00 -12.06
CA GLY A 391 -13.82 -22.88 -10.84
C GLY A 391 -14.40 -24.23 -10.37
N ALA A 392 -14.88 -25.05 -11.30
CA ALA A 392 -15.41 -26.39 -10.99
C ALA A 392 -14.33 -27.31 -10.40
N ALA A 393 -13.09 -27.26 -10.90
CA ALA A 393 -11.98 -28.02 -10.34
C ALA A 393 -11.67 -27.62 -8.88
N GLY A 394 -11.81 -26.32 -8.55
CA GLY A 394 -11.69 -25.83 -7.17
C GLY A 394 -12.82 -26.32 -6.26
N MET A 395 -14.07 -26.31 -6.76
CA MET A 395 -15.22 -26.82 -6.01
C MET A 395 -15.09 -28.33 -5.74
N ASP A 396 -14.69 -29.12 -6.75
CA ASP A 396 -14.49 -30.57 -6.61
C ASP A 396 -13.34 -30.95 -5.67
N ALA A 397 -12.39 -30.04 -5.50
CA ALA A 397 -11.30 -30.13 -4.54
C ALA A 397 -11.73 -29.77 -3.10
N GLY A 398 -12.95 -29.29 -2.88
CA GLY A 398 -13.48 -28.97 -1.55
C GLY A 398 -13.35 -27.51 -1.13
N PHE A 399 -13.18 -26.56 -2.06
CA PHE A 399 -13.33 -25.15 -1.73
C PHE A 399 -14.82 -24.76 -1.64
N ALA A 400 -15.16 -23.90 -0.68
CA ALA A 400 -16.55 -23.46 -0.50
C ALA A 400 -17.04 -22.50 -1.61
N ASN A 401 -16.12 -21.78 -2.27
CA ASN A 401 -16.42 -20.91 -3.40
C ASN A 401 -15.17 -20.67 -4.25
N GLU A 402 -15.38 -20.23 -5.49
CA GLU A 402 -14.31 -19.93 -6.45
C GLU A 402 -13.34 -18.85 -5.94
N THR A 403 -13.84 -17.78 -5.31
CA THR A 403 -12.99 -16.69 -4.80
C THR A 403 -11.94 -17.19 -3.80
N SER A 404 -12.34 -18.06 -2.88
CA SER A 404 -11.43 -18.70 -1.92
C SER A 404 -10.43 -19.61 -2.62
N PHE A 405 -10.87 -20.36 -3.63
CA PHE A 405 -9.98 -21.19 -4.44
C PHE A 405 -8.92 -20.36 -5.17
N TYR A 406 -9.32 -19.33 -5.93
CA TYR A 406 -8.40 -18.47 -6.69
C TYR A 406 -7.34 -17.82 -5.79
N ARG A 407 -7.75 -17.29 -4.63
CA ARG A 407 -6.84 -16.68 -3.66
C ARG A 407 -5.84 -17.68 -3.09
N THR A 408 -6.33 -18.84 -2.64
CA THR A 408 -5.48 -19.87 -2.04
C THR A 408 -4.54 -20.50 -3.07
N PHE A 409 -5.01 -20.73 -4.30
CA PHE A 409 -4.19 -21.25 -5.38
C PHE A 409 -3.03 -20.30 -5.71
N LYS A 410 -3.30 -19.00 -5.85
CA LYS A 410 -2.24 -18.00 -6.09
C LYS A 410 -1.26 -17.90 -4.92
N ALA A 411 -1.75 -17.96 -3.68
CA ALA A 411 -0.90 -17.93 -2.50
C ALA A 411 0.06 -19.14 -2.43
N ILE A 412 -0.40 -20.33 -2.82
CA ILE A 412 0.41 -21.57 -2.76
C ILE A 412 1.32 -21.72 -3.98
N THR A 413 0.88 -21.32 -5.17
CA THR A 413 1.59 -21.59 -6.43
C THR A 413 2.34 -20.39 -7.00
N GLY A 414 2.12 -19.18 -6.47
CA GLY A 414 2.66 -17.92 -7.00
C GLY A 414 1.95 -17.41 -8.26
N THR A 415 1.08 -18.20 -8.88
CA THR A 415 0.39 -17.88 -10.15
C THR A 415 -1.11 -18.11 -10.03
N THR A 416 -1.91 -17.42 -10.85
CA THR A 416 -3.34 -17.73 -10.93
C THR A 416 -3.55 -19.10 -11.59
N PRO A 417 -4.66 -19.82 -11.31
CA PRO A 417 -4.99 -21.06 -12.00
C PRO A 417 -4.96 -20.95 -13.53
N LYS A 418 -5.36 -19.80 -14.09
CA LYS A 418 -5.35 -19.54 -15.53
C LYS A 418 -3.92 -19.44 -16.08
N GLU A 419 -3.04 -18.68 -15.41
CA GLU A 419 -1.62 -18.57 -15.77
C GLU A 419 -0.93 -19.93 -15.65
N TRP A 420 -1.22 -20.68 -14.59
CA TRP A 420 -0.64 -22.01 -14.37
C TRP A 420 -0.99 -23.00 -15.50
N ILE A 421 -2.23 -23.00 -16.00
CA ILE A 421 -2.63 -23.82 -17.15
C ILE A 421 -1.90 -23.37 -18.43
N ALA A 422 -1.80 -22.06 -18.65
CA ALA A 422 -1.11 -21.52 -19.82
C ALA A 422 0.39 -21.88 -19.85
N MET A 423 1.02 -21.99 -18.68
CA MET A 423 2.42 -22.43 -18.56
C MET A 423 2.63 -23.94 -18.80
N MET A 424 1.56 -24.72 -18.87
CA MET A 424 1.58 -26.17 -19.06
C MET A 424 1.02 -26.63 -20.41
N SER A 425 0.54 -25.68 -21.22
CA SER A 425 0.13 -25.89 -22.61
C SER A 425 1.34 -25.75 -23.51
#